data_AF-A0A6J4L641-F1
#
_entry.id   AF-A0A6J4L641-F1
#
_cell.length_a   1.000
_cell.length_b   1.000
_cell.length_c   1.000
_cell.angle_alpha   90.00
_cell.angle_beta   90.00
_cell.angle_gamma   90.00
#
_symmetry.space_group_name_H-M   'P 1'
#
loop_
_entity.id
_entity.type
_entity.pdbx_description
1 polymer ?
#
loop_
_entity_poly.entity_id
_entity_poly.type
_entity_poly.pdbx_seq_one_letter_code
_entity_poly.pdbx_strand_id
1 'polypeptide(L)'
;MAKQRRRRGATAWAMAAGMAAAWAVDAYRRSNESRSTRRILVDVLLNALTADDAITARHSRRVADLSFALAQECGIPREELATLRVGALLHDMGKIDDRFFHIVHSRDPLSEEERTEMEFHPHLSARILEPLEPIHPGITDIVASHHESWDGGGYPQGCGGESIPLGARIIAVADAFDAMTQPRAYKEGMPPAEAFEHLQRGAGRQFDPRLVELVQQYPVQEQWMEIACNGQLDEKRAQEEALNAPPPTPDNPPELDDGPPVE
;
A
#
# COMPACT_ATOMS: atom_id res chain seq x y z
N MET A 1 17.58 -49.06 48.42
CA MET A 1 16.43 -48.45 47.70
C MET A 1 16.70 -47.05 47.08
N ALA A 2 17.94 -46.54 47.02
CA ALA A 2 18.21 -45.17 46.54
C ALA A 2 18.52 -45.01 45.02
N LYS A 3 18.89 -46.09 44.31
CA LYS A 3 19.28 -46.02 42.88
C LYS A 3 18.11 -45.88 41.90
N GLN A 4 16.88 -46.23 42.31
CA GLN A 4 15.71 -46.24 41.43
C GLN A 4 14.98 -44.88 41.36
N ARG A 5 15.24 -43.98 42.32
CA ARG A 5 14.70 -42.61 42.34
C ARG A 5 15.46 -41.63 41.42
N ARG A 6 16.75 -41.84 41.17
CA ARG A 6 17.56 -40.95 40.29
C ARG A 6 17.28 -41.11 38.79
N ARG A 7 16.85 -42.29 38.33
CA ARG A 7 16.56 -42.54 36.91
C ARG A 7 15.25 -41.92 36.40
N ARG A 8 14.26 -41.72 37.28
CA ARG A 8 12.95 -41.15 36.92
C ARG A 8 12.98 -39.63 36.67
N GLY A 9 13.93 -38.92 37.28
CA GLY A 9 14.09 -37.47 37.08
C GLY A 9 14.69 -37.12 35.72
N ALA A 10 15.73 -37.85 35.29
CA ALA A 10 16.43 -37.57 34.03
C ALA A 10 15.54 -37.76 32.78
N THR A 11 14.63 -38.73 32.81
CA THR A 11 13.69 -38.99 31.70
C THR A 11 12.60 -37.93 31.60
N ALA A 12 12.13 -37.39 32.74
CA ALA A 12 11.11 -36.34 32.74
C ALA A 12 11.65 -35.01 32.20
N TRP A 13 12.88 -34.64 32.56
CA TRP A 13 13.55 -33.44 32.03
C TRP A 13 13.87 -33.54 30.53
N ALA A 14 14.29 -34.72 30.06
CA ALA A 14 14.55 -34.94 28.64
C ALA A 14 13.26 -34.86 27.78
N MET A 15 12.13 -35.40 28.28
CA MET A 15 10.84 -35.27 27.60
C MET A 15 10.33 -33.83 27.59
N ALA A 16 10.47 -33.10 28.70
CA ALA A 16 10.07 -31.69 28.77
C ALA A 16 10.89 -30.81 27.81
N ALA A 17 12.20 -31.04 27.70
CA ALA A 17 13.06 -30.33 26.76
C ALA A 17 12.71 -30.65 25.28
N GLY A 18 12.39 -31.91 24.98
CA GLY A 18 11.94 -32.33 23.65
C GLY A 18 10.61 -31.69 23.24
N MET A 19 9.64 -31.60 24.15
CA MET A 19 8.36 -30.92 23.90
C MET A 19 8.53 -29.41 23.74
N ALA A 20 9.38 -28.77 24.53
CA ALA A 20 9.68 -27.35 24.39
C ALA A 20 10.38 -27.03 23.06
N ALA A 21 11.30 -27.89 22.62
CA ALA A 21 11.95 -27.76 21.31
C ALA A 21 10.96 -27.99 20.15
N ALA A 22 10.09 -29.00 20.25
CA ALA A 22 9.05 -29.25 19.26
C ALA A 22 8.04 -28.10 19.18
N TRP A 23 7.61 -27.57 20.32
CA TRP A 23 6.73 -26.39 20.38
C TRP A 23 7.42 -25.14 19.84
N ALA A 24 8.71 -24.93 20.13
CA ALA A 24 9.47 -23.81 19.59
C ALA A 24 9.66 -23.93 18.06
N VAL A 25 9.94 -25.13 17.55
CA VAL A 25 10.03 -25.40 16.10
C VAL A 25 8.67 -25.23 15.42
N ASP A 26 7.59 -25.67 16.04
CA ASP A 26 6.24 -25.54 15.51
C ASP A 26 5.73 -24.09 15.58
N ALA A 27 5.98 -23.36 16.68
CA ALA A 27 5.73 -21.92 16.78
C ALA A 27 6.58 -21.12 15.77
N TYR A 28 7.84 -21.53 15.55
CA TYR A 28 8.70 -20.95 14.53
C TYR A 28 8.20 -21.24 13.11
N ARG A 29 7.70 -22.46 12.85
CA ARG A 29 7.07 -22.84 11.58
C ARG A 29 5.80 -22.06 11.33
N ARG A 30 4.85 -22.03 12.28
CA ARG A 30 3.59 -21.27 12.15
C ARG A 30 3.82 -19.78 11.96
N SER A 31 4.81 -19.21 12.64
CA SER A 31 5.16 -17.79 12.46
C SER A 31 5.80 -17.53 11.09
N ASN A 32 6.65 -18.40 10.58
CA ASN A 32 7.22 -18.27 9.23
C ASN A 32 6.20 -18.57 8.11
N GLU A 33 5.34 -19.57 8.28
CA GLU A 33 4.22 -19.84 7.36
C GLU A 33 3.27 -18.64 7.31
N SER A 34 2.90 -18.06 8.45
CA SER A 34 2.10 -16.82 8.46
C SER A 34 2.79 -15.66 7.74
N ARG A 35 4.10 -15.47 7.93
CA ARG A 35 4.85 -14.40 7.24
C ARG A 35 4.94 -14.63 5.73
N SER A 36 5.16 -15.88 5.31
CA SER A 36 5.17 -16.28 3.90
C SER A 36 3.80 -16.10 3.26
N THR A 37 2.74 -16.59 3.90
CA THR A 37 1.36 -16.50 3.39
C THR A 37 0.88 -15.05 3.29
N ARG A 38 1.19 -14.20 4.29
CA ARG A 38 0.87 -12.76 4.23
C ARG A 38 1.57 -12.08 3.07
N ARG A 39 2.87 -12.37 2.89
CA ARG A 39 3.64 -11.83 1.77
C ARG A 39 3.08 -12.29 0.43
N ILE A 40 2.76 -13.58 0.29
CA ILE A 40 2.14 -14.14 -0.92
C ILE A 40 0.79 -13.47 -1.20
N LEU A 41 -0.05 -13.24 -0.20
CA LEU A 41 -1.35 -12.59 -0.38
C LEU A 41 -1.20 -11.14 -0.87
N VAL A 42 -0.28 -10.37 -0.28
CA VAL A 42 0.03 -9.01 -0.75
C VAL A 42 0.61 -9.06 -2.16
N ASP A 43 1.52 -9.98 -2.47
CA ASP A 43 2.08 -10.13 -3.81
C ASP A 43 0.99 -10.52 -4.84
N VAL A 44 0.01 -11.34 -4.47
CA VAL A 44 -1.15 -11.68 -5.32
C VAL A 44 -2.05 -10.47 -5.55
N LEU A 45 -2.35 -9.69 -4.52
CA LEU A 45 -3.14 -8.46 -4.64
C LEU A 45 -2.41 -7.39 -5.49
N LEU A 46 -1.09 -7.28 -5.33
CA LEU A 46 -0.25 -6.42 -6.16
C LEU A 46 -0.20 -6.89 -7.61
N ASN A 47 -0.13 -8.19 -7.85
CA ASN A 47 -0.20 -8.74 -9.20
C ASN A 47 -1.58 -8.49 -9.83
N ALA A 48 -2.67 -8.57 -9.05
CA ALA A 48 -4.00 -8.21 -9.52
C ALA A 48 -4.09 -6.72 -9.89
N LEU A 49 -3.57 -5.83 -9.03
CA LEU A 49 -3.46 -4.39 -9.34
C LEU A 49 -2.60 -4.12 -10.58
N THR A 50 -1.48 -4.83 -10.73
CA THR A 50 -0.56 -4.66 -11.86
C THR A 50 -1.16 -5.18 -13.17
N ALA A 51 -1.99 -6.22 -13.10
CA ALA A 51 -2.70 -6.76 -14.25
C ALA A 51 -3.80 -5.80 -14.76
N ASP A 52 -4.36 -4.98 -13.85
CA ASP A 52 -5.38 -3.98 -14.17
C ASP A 52 -4.76 -2.69 -14.74
N ASP A 53 -3.80 -2.08 -14.02
CA ASP A 53 -3.06 -0.91 -14.51
C ASP A 53 -1.65 -0.78 -13.91
N ALA A 54 -0.64 -0.87 -14.78
CA ALA A 54 0.77 -0.75 -14.42
C ALA A 54 1.14 0.65 -13.89
N ILE A 55 0.42 1.71 -14.28
CA ILE A 55 0.66 3.08 -13.77
C ILE A 55 0.22 3.15 -12.31
N THR A 56 -1.01 2.72 -12.02
CA THR A 56 -1.57 2.65 -10.67
C THR A 56 -0.70 1.80 -9.74
N ALA A 57 -0.18 0.66 -10.22
CA ALA A 57 0.72 -0.17 -9.42
C ALA A 57 2.04 0.53 -9.05
N ARG A 58 2.65 1.31 -9.96
CA ARG A 58 3.86 2.09 -9.67
C ARG A 58 3.58 3.21 -8.66
N HIS A 59 2.48 3.92 -8.86
CA HIS A 59 2.01 4.96 -7.93
C HIS A 59 1.82 4.40 -6.52
N SER A 60 1.03 3.33 -6.36
CA SER A 60 0.78 2.71 -5.06
C SER A 60 2.07 2.25 -4.37
N ARG A 61 3.06 1.72 -5.12
CA ARG A 61 4.35 1.35 -4.55
C ARG A 61 5.12 2.56 -4.04
N ARG A 62 5.18 3.65 -4.80
CA ARG A 62 5.86 4.89 -4.36
C ARG A 62 5.17 5.50 -3.15
N VAL A 63 3.84 5.58 -3.14
CA VAL A 63 3.06 6.05 -1.98
C VAL A 63 3.36 5.21 -0.74
N ALA A 64 3.47 3.89 -0.87
CA ALA A 64 3.83 3.03 0.24
C ALA A 64 5.26 3.24 0.75
N ASP A 65 6.22 3.46 -0.15
CA ASP A 65 7.61 3.70 0.23
C ASP A 65 7.79 5.09 0.87
N LEU A 66 7.13 6.13 0.34
CA LEU A 66 7.07 7.48 0.91
C LEU A 66 6.41 7.47 2.31
N SER A 67 5.26 6.79 2.43
CA SER A 67 4.54 6.61 3.70
C SER A 67 5.40 5.92 4.74
N PHE A 68 6.12 4.86 4.33
CA PHE A 68 7.00 4.12 5.22
C PHE A 68 8.16 4.98 5.72
N ALA A 69 8.82 5.73 4.82
CA ALA A 69 9.91 6.64 5.17
C ALA A 69 9.48 7.67 6.23
N LEU A 70 8.31 8.28 6.06
CA LEU A 70 7.77 9.24 7.03
C LEU A 70 7.39 8.56 8.36
N ALA A 71 6.75 7.39 8.29
CA ALA A 71 6.28 6.69 9.47
C ALA A 71 7.38 6.21 10.41
N GLN A 72 8.58 5.93 9.87
CA GLN A 72 9.75 5.57 10.68
C GLN A 72 10.15 6.68 11.65
N GLU A 73 10.01 7.95 11.24
CA GLU A 73 10.31 9.11 12.08
C GLU A 73 9.15 9.49 13.02
N CYS A 74 7.94 8.98 12.76
CA CYS A 74 6.77 9.18 13.63
C CYS A 74 6.77 8.32 14.91
N GLY A 75 7.72 7.39 15.06
CA GLY A 75 7.81 6.49 16.21
C GLY A 75 6.72 5.41 16.24
N ILE A 76 6.16 5.05 15.09
CA ILE A 76 5.09 4.07 14.96
C ILE A 76 5.62 2.65 15.27
N PRO A 77 4.89 1.83 16.07
CA PRO A 77 5.27 0.44 16.32
C PRO A 77 5.42 -0.37 15.04
N ARG A 78 6.35 -1.33 15.04
CA ARG A 78 6.66 -2.15 13.85
C ARG A 78 5.45 -2.88 13.25
N GLU A 79 4.50 -3.29 14.09
CA GLU A 79 3.29 -3.98 13.64
C GLU A 79 2.36 -3.03 12.88
N GLU A 80 2.19 -1.80 13.38
CA GLU A 80 1.44 -0.73 12.71
C GLU A 80 2.13 -0.26 11.41
N LEU A 81 3.47 -0.28 11.36
CA LEU A 81 4.21 0.00 10.11
C LEU A 81 3.89 -1.00 9.00
N ALA A 82 3.70 -2.29 9.34
CA ALA A 82 3.32 -3.30 8.37
C ALA A 82 1.91 -3.07 7.84
N THR A 83 0.97 -2.74 8.72
CA THR A 83 -0.40 -2.35 8.34
C THR A 83 -0.41 -1.10 7.47
N LEU A 84 0.32 -0.06 7.85
CA LEU A 84 0.45 1.17 7.07
C LEU A 84 0.95 0.87 5.66
N ARG A 85 2.00 0.05 5.52
CA ARG A 85 2.57 -0.26 4.21
C ARG A 85 1.56 -0.99 3.32
N VAL A 86 0.80 -1.94 3.86
CA VAL A 86 -0.25 -2.63 3.10
C VAL A 86 -1.41 -1.69 2.78
N GLY A 87 -1.85 -0.87 3.75
CA GLY A 87 -2.88 0.15 3.53
C GLY A 87 -2.49 1.15 2.44
N ALA A 88 -1.24 1.64 2.44
CA ALA A 88 -0.72 2.54 1.42
C ALA A 88 -0.63 1.90 0.03
N LEU A 89 -0.23 0.62 -0.05
CA LEU A 89 -0.21 -0.09 -1.33
C LEU A 89 -1.61 -0.29 -1.92
N LEU A 90 -2.63 -0.41 -1.06
CA LEU A 90 -3.97 -0.82 -1.45
C LEU A 90 -5.03 0.29 -1.24
N HIS A 91 -4.60 1.54 -0.97
CA HIS A 91 -5.49 2.64 -0.61
C HIS A 91 -6.54 2.92 -1.69
N ASP A 92 -6.13 2.76 -2.94
CA ASP A 92 -6.91 2.98 -4.15
C ASP A 92 -7.58 1.72 -4.72
N MET A 93 -7.54 0.58 -4.01
CA MET A 93 -8.07 -0.69 -4.52
C MET A 93 -9.56 -0.62 -4.87
N GLY A 94 -10.33 0.28 -4.28
CA GLY A 94 -11.73 0.51 -4.63
C GLY A 94 -11.95 1.00 -6.05
N LYS A 95 -10.94 1.58 -6.71
CA LYS A 95 -11.04 2.10 -8.09
C LYS A 95 -11.25 1.00 -9.14
N ILE A 96 -11.06 -0.27 -8.78
CA ILE A 96 -11.33 -1.44 -9.65
C ILE A 96 -12.82 -1.70 -9.90
N ASP A 97 -13.73 -1.07 -9.13
CA ASP A 97 -15.16 -1.27 -9.31
C ASP A 97 -15.58 -0.73 -10.69
N ASP A 98 -16.32 -1.56 -11.45
CA ASP A 98 -16.76 -1.29 -12.82
C ASP A 98 -17.40 0.09 -13.01
N ARG A 99 -18.03 0.63 -11.95
CA ARG A 99 -18.64 1.96 -11.99
C ARG A 99 -17.63 3.05 -12.36
N PHE A 100 -16.37 2.90 -11.94
CA PHE A 100 -15.32 3.88 -12.18
C PHE A 100 -14.59 3.69 -13.51
N PHE A 101 -14.86 2.61 -14.24
CA PHE A 101 -14.12 2.27 -15.46
C PHE A 101 -14.11 3.44 -16.45
N HIS A 102 -15.27 4.07 -16.67
CA HIS A 102 -15.41 5.21 -17.59
C HIS A 102 -14.67 6.47 -17.11
N ILE A 103 -14.46 6.61 -15.80
CA ILE A 103 -13.79 7.75 -15.16
C ILE A 103 -12.27 7.56 -15.19
N VAL A 104 -11.78 6.41 -14.73
CA VAL A 104 -10.35 6.10 -14.59
C VAL A 104 -9.64 6.08 -15.95
N HIS A 105 -10.34 5.65 -17.01
CA HIS A 105 -9.80 5.60 -18.37
C HIS A 105 -10.04 6.89 -19.18
N SER A 106 -10.76 7.86 -18.60
CA SER A 106 -11.02 9.14 -19.26
C SER A 106 -9.77 10.00 -19.32
N ARG A 107 -9.73 10.84 -20.38
CA ARG A 107 -8.68 11.83 -20.59
C ARG A 107 -9.07 13.23 -20.08
N ASP A 108 -10.33 13.40 -19.74
CA ASP A 108 -10.92 14.70 -19.44
C ASP A 108 -10.91 14.98 -17.93
N PRO A 109 -10.94 16.26 -17.51
CA PRO A 109 -11.18 16.60 -16.13
C PRO A 109 -12.52 16.03 -15.64
N LEU A 110 -12.53 15.55 -14.39
CA LEU A 110 -13.75 15.04 -13.76
C LEU A 110 -14.84 16.12 -13.72
N SER A 111 -16.04 15.76 -14.18
CA SER A 111 -17.27 16.48 -13.87
C SER A 111 -17.59 16.41 -12.36
N GLU A 112 -18.53 17.22 -11.91
CA GLU A 112 -18.91 17.22 -10.48
C GLU A 112 -19.59 15.91 -10.08
N GLU A 113 -20.37 15.34 -11.00
CA GLU A 113 -20.99 14.03 -10.82
C GLU A 113 -19.95 12.91 -10.74
N GLU A 114 -18.97 12.89 -11.66
CA GLU A 114 -17.87 11.91 -11.67
C GLU A 114 -16.98 12.05 -10.43
N ARG A 115 -16.75 13.29 -9.96
CA ARG A 115 -16.04 13.55 -8.70
C ARG A 115 -16.79 12.93 -7.52
N THR A 116 -18.09 13.24 -7.40
CA THR A 116 -18.95 12.70 -6.33
C THR A 116 -18.96 11.17 -6.34
N GLU A 117 -18.98 10.56 -7.52
CA GLU A 117 -18.90 9.11 -7.66
C GLU A 117 -17.52 8.59 -7.21
N MET A 118 -16.44 9.19 -7.70
CA MET A 118 -15.06 8.80 -7.37
C MET A 118 -14.75 8.92 -5.88
N GLU A 119 -15.35 9.87 -5.15
CA GLU A 119 -15.21 10.00 -3.69
C GLU A 119 -15.68 8.76 -2.90
N PHE A 120 -16.38 7.82 -3.55
CA PHE A 120 -16.80 6.56 -2.95
C PHE A 120 -15.70 5.48 -2.92
N HIS A 121 -14.62 5.60 -3.71
CA HIS A 121 -13.59 4.56 -3.76
C HIS A 121 -12.92 4.23 -2.41
N PRO A 122 -12.71 5.17 -1.45
CA PRO A 122 -12.11 4.81 -0.15
C PRO A 122 -13.00 3.83 0.63
N HIS A 123 -14.32 3.99 0.52
CA HIS A 123 -15.28 3.08 1.14
C HIS A 123 -15.22 1.68 0.49
N LEU A 124 -15.08 1.62 -0.83
CA LEU A 124 -14.90 0.35 -1.54
C LEU A 124 -13.56 -0.30 -1.22
N SER A 125 -12.47 0.46 -1.14
CA SER A 125 -11.17 -0.04 -0.66
C SER A 125 -11.31 -0.68 0.71
N ALA A 126 -11.94 0.01 1.67
CA ALA A 126 -12.15 -0.53 3.01
C ALA A 126 -12.97 -1.84 2.99
N ARG A 127 -14.03 -1.90 2.19
CA ARG A 127 -14.84 -3.11 2.04
C ARG A 127 -14.05 -4.27 1.43
N ILE A 128 -13.22 -4.02 0.41
CA ILE A 128 -12.39 -5.05 -0.22
C ILE A 128 -11.32 -5.56 0.75
N LEU A 129 -10.77 -4.68 1.60
CA LEU A 129 -9.72 -5.00 2.55
C LEU A 129 -10.20 -5.50 3.92
N GLU A 130 -11.51 -5.50 4.19
CA GLU A 130 -12.10 -6.02 5.44
C GLU A 130 -11.57 -7.41 5.84
N PRO A 131 -11.38 -8.39 4.92
CA PRO A 131 -10.81 -9.68 5.27
C PRO A 131 -9.36 -9.63 5.81
N LEU A 132 -8.64 -8.53 5.61
CA LEU A 132 -7.29 -8.32 6.13
C LEU A 132 -7.26 -7.79 7.57
N GLU A 133 -8.36 -7.30 8.14
CA GLU A 133 -8.42 -6.76 9.51
C GLU A 133 -7.79 -7.67 10.58
N PRO A 134 -8.06 -9.00 10.61
CA PRO A 134 -7.45 -9.89 11.60
C PRO A 134 -5.91 -9.98 11.51
N ILE A 135 -5.35 -9.61 10.36
CA ILE A 135 -3.91 -9.69 10.04
C ILE A 135 -3.26 -8.31 10.15
N HIS A 136 -4.00 -7.27 9.76
CA HIS A 136 -3.62 -5.87 9.68
C HIS A 136 -4.68 -5.00 10.37
N PRO A 137 -4.71 -4.95 11.72
CA PRO A 137 -5.74 -4.22 12.45
C PRO A 137 -5.75 -2.73 12.11
N GLY A 138 -6.92 -2.18 11.81
CA GLY A 138 -7.14 -0.77 11.46
C GLY A 138 -6.84 -0.43 10.00
N ILE A 139 -6.55 -1.42 9.15
CA ILE A 139 -6.32 -1.17 7.72
C ILE A 139 -7.53 -0.54 7.05
N THR A 140 -8.74 -0.96 7.42
CA THR A 140 -9.98 -0.45 6.81
C THR A 140 -10.19 1.02 7.14
N ASP A 141 -9.98 1.43 8.40
CA ASP A 141 -10.04 2.83 8.81
C ASP A 141 -8.97 3.67 8.09
N ILE A 142 -7.75 3.14 7.94
CA ILE A 142 -6.67 3.82 7.25
C ILE A 142 -7.03 4.11 5.78
N VAL A 143 -7.51 3.11 5.05
CA VAL A 143 -7.86 3.30 3.63
C VAL A 143 -9.18 4.02 3.45
N ALA A 144 -10.14 3.93 4.38
CA ALA A 144 -11.38 4.69 4.29
C ALA A 144 -11.16 6.19 4.45
N SER A 145 -10.15 6.58 5.24
CA SER A 145 -9.91 7.96 5.65
C SER A 145 -8.74 8.65 4.94
N HIS A 146 -8.11 8.03 3.94
CA HIS A 146 -6.90 8.59 3.31
C HIS A 146 -7.15 9.89 2.50
N HIS A 147 -8.42 10.24 2.26
CA HIS A 147 -8.84 11.52 1.66
C HIS A 147 -9.48 12.50 2.65
N GLU A 148 -9.47 12.18 3.94
CA GLU A 148 -9.87 13.13 4.97
C GLU A 148 -8.86 14.28 5.07
N SER A 149 -9.36 15.49 5.30
CA SER A 149 -8.53 16.69 5.45
C SER A 149 -8.40 17.05 6.92
N TRP A 150 -7.22 17.54 7.31
CA TRP A 150 -6.95 17.93 8.70
C TRP A 150 -7.98 18.90 9.30
N ASP A 151 -8.55 19.81 8.51
CA ASP A 151 -9.59 20.76 8.91
C ASP A 151 -11.02 20.19 8.93
N GLY A 152 -11.20 18.92 8.56
CA GLY A 152 -12.50 18.25 8.43
C GLY A 152 -13.21 18.51 7.09
N GLY A 153 -12.57 19.18 6.14
CA GLY A 153 -13.13 19.44 4.80
C GLY A 153 -12.97 18.30 3.79
N GLY A 154 -12.48 17.14 4.23
CA GLY A 154 -12.26 15.97 3.38
C GLY A 154 -13.47 15.03 3.35
N TYR A 155 -13.25 13.84 2.79
CA TYR A 155 -14.27 12.82 2.59
C TYR A 155 -13.72 11.43 2.97
N PRO A 156 -14.58 10.43 3.25
CA PRO A 156 -16.06 10.45 3.16
C PRO A 156 -16.80 10.85 4.45
N GLN A 157 -16.12 10.93 5.60
CA GLN A 157 -16.73 11.15 6.91
C GLN A 157 -16.66 12.62 7.36
N GLY A 158 -15.73 13.41 6.79
CA GLY A 158 -15.51 14.81 7.18
C GLY A 158 -14.89 14.91 8.58
N CYS A 159 -14.08 13.93 8.96
CA CYS A 159 -13.40 13.93 10.25
C CYS A 159 -12.12 14.77 10.18
N GLY A 160 -11.73 15.38 11.29
CA GLY A 160 -10.65 16.38 11.34
C GLY A 160 -9.62 16.11 12.43
N GLY A 161 -8.42 16.64 12.24
CA GLY A 161 -7.33 16.56 13.21
C GLY A 161 -6.94 15.12 13.54
N GLU A 162 -6.79 14.85 14.83
CA GLU A 162 -6.37 13.54 15.34
C GLU A 162 -7.47 12.47 15.31
N SER A 163 -8.70 12.83 14.96
CA SER A 163 -9.76 11.83 14.71
C SER A 163 -9.49 11.01 13.45
N ILE A 164 -8.68 11.54 12.54
CA ILE A 164 -8.19 10.83 11.36
C ILE A 164 -7.08 9.85 11.81
N PRO A 165 -7.16 8.56 11.46
CA PRO A 165 -6.10 7.60 11.76
C PRO A 165 -4.73 8.11 11.32
N LEU A 166 -3.70 7.93 12.15
CA LEU A 166 -2.35 8.42 11.85
C LEU A 166 -1.84 7.85 10.50
N GLY A 167 -2.14 6.58 10.22
CA GLY A 167 -1.77 5.97 8.95
C GLY A 167 -2.44 6.64 7.74
N ALA A 168 -3.72 7.02 7.85
CA ALA A 168 -4.43 7.75 6.80
C ALA A 168 -3.82 9.15 6.56
N ARG A 169 -3.49 9.87 7.64
CA ARG A 169 -2.80 11.17 7.55
C ARG A 169 -1.44 11.07 6.86
N ILE A 170 -0.68 10.00 7.13
CA ILE A 170 0.60 9.74 6.47
C ILE A 170 0.41 9.45 4.98
N ILE A 171 -0.54 8.58 4.63
CA ILE A 171 -0.86 8.24 3.24
C ILE A 171 -1.31 9.49 2.48
N ALA A 172 -2.17 10.33 3.06
CA ALA A 172 -2.66 11.55 2.42
C ALA A 172 -1.52 12.50 1.99
N VAL A 173 -0.50 12.65 2.84
CA VAL A 173 0.68 13.48 2.52
C VAL A 173 1.54 12.83 1.44
N ALA A 174 1.76 11.53 1.53
CA ALA A 174 2.57 10.77 0.57
C ALA A 174 1.90 10.70 -0.82
N ASP A 175 0.59 10.43 -0.87
CA ASP A 175 -0.21 10.40 -2.09
C ASP A 175 -0.21 11.76 -2.79
N ALA A 176 -0.47 12.84 -2.06
CA ALA A 176 -0.40 14.19 -2.62
C ALA A 176 0.98 14.52 -3.21
N PHE A 177 2.05 14.12 -2.54
CA PHE A 177 3.41 14.34 -3.02
C PHE A 177 3.72 13.55 -4.29
N ASP A 178 3.36 12.25 -4.34
CA ASP A 178 3.54 11.44 -5.55
C ASP A 178 2.71 12.01 -6.71
N ALA A 179 1.43 12.34 -6.44
CA ALA A 179 0.52 12.95 -7.39
C ALA A 179 1.03 14.26 -8.01
N MET A 180 1.76 15.06 -7.23
CA MET A 180 2.36 16.32 -7.69
C MET A 180 3.64 16.09 -8.51
N THR A 181 4.49 15.15 -8.11
CA THR A 181 5.84 14.99 -8.66
C THR A 181 5.91 14.06 -9.88
N GLN A 182 4.95 13.16 -10.06
CA GLN A 182 4.95 12.18 -11.13
C GLN A 182 4.13 12.66 -12.33
N PRO A 183 4.62 12.49 -13.58
CA PRO A 183 3.85 12.84 -14.76
C PRO A 183 2.56 12.02 -14.88
N ARG A 184 1.50 12.68 -15.33
CA ARG A 184 0.19 12.09 -15.66
C ARG A 184 -0.11 12.31 -17.13
N ALA A 185 -1.09 11.59 -17.67
CA ALA A 185 -1.44 11.62 -19.10
C ALA A 185 -1.66 13.04 -19.70
N TYR A 186 -2.01 14.05 -18.88
CA TYR A 186 -2.23 15.44 -19.31
C TYR A 186 -1.32 16.47 -18.65
N LYS A 187 -0.39 16.08 -17.79
CA LYS A 187 0.36 17.02 -16.96
C LYS A 187 1.75 16.49 -16.61
N GLU A 188 2.78 17.29 -16.84
CA GLU A 188 4.11 17.01 -16.33
C GLU A 188 4.13 17.09 -14.79
N GLY A 189 4.91 16.21 -14.17
CA GLY A 189 5.16 16.27 -12.73
C GLY A 189 5.99 17.51 -12.37
N MET A 190 5.71 18.12 -11.22
CA MET A 190 6.47 19.28 -10.74
C MET A 190 7.77 18.86 -10.05
N PRO A 191 8.76 19.76 -9.93
CA PRO A 191 9.96 19.50 -9.15
C PRO A 191 9.64 19.18 -7.67
N PRO A 192 10.35 18.23 -7.02
CA PRO A 192 10.12 17.88 -5.62
C PRO A 192 10.14 19.08 -4.66
N ALA A 193 11.00 20.07 -4.91
CA ALA A 193 11.06 21.31 -4.13
C ALA A 193 9.73 22.08 -4.13
N GLU A 194 9.09 22.20 -5.29
CA GLU A 194 7.78 22.85 -5.43
C GLU A 194 6.68 22.04 -4.74
N ALA A 195 6.72 20.70 -4.85
CA ALA A 195 5.79 19.83 -4.15
C ALA A 195 5.86 19.98 -2.63
N PHE A 196 7.06 20.14 -2.05
CA PHE A 196 7.21 20.44 -0.61
C PHE A 196 6.58 21.79 -0.23
N GLU A 197 6.73 22.84 -1.05
CA GLU A 197 6.06 24.12 -0.80
C GLU A 197 4.53 23.98 -0.82
N HIS A 198 4.00 23.16 -1.72
CA HIS A 198 2.56 22.86 -1.76
C HIS A 198 2.07 22.15 -0.50
N LEU A 199 2.81 21.14 0.00
CA LEU A 199 2.50 20.49 1.27
C LEU A 199 2.51 21.51 2.41
N GLN A 200 3.51 22.40 2.45
CA GLN A 200 3.62 23.43 3.48
C GLN A 200 2.44 24.42 3.45
N ARG A 201 1.97 24.83 2.27
CA ARG A 201 0.78 25.68 2.13
C ARG A 201 -0.50 24.97 2.58
N GLY A 202 -0.55 23.64 2.48
CA GLY A 202 -1.68 22.81 2.92
C GLY A 202 -1.64 22.39 4.39
N ALA A 203 -0.55 22.65 5.11
CA ALA A 203 -0.38 22.26 6.50
C ALA A 203 -1.43 22.92 7.41
N GLY A 204 -2.06 22.13 8.28
CA GLY A 204 -3.12 22.58 9.18
C GLY A 204 -4.47 22.81 8.50
N ARG A 205 -4.56 22.62 7.18
CA ARG A 205 -5.82 22.62 6.41
C ARG A 205 -6.10 21.25 5.84
N GLN A 206 -5.34 20.87 4.81
CA GLN A 206 -5.45 19.56 4.18
C GLN A 206 -4.62 18.51 4.92
N PHE A 207 -3.41 18.89 5.32
CA PHE A 207 -2.43 17.95 5.87
C PHE A 207 -2.18 18.18 7.35
N ASP A 208 -1.86 17.12 8.07
CA ASP A 208 -1.36 17.21 9.45
C ASP A 208 -0.07 18.05 9.46
N PRO A 209 -0.05 19.20 10.17
CA PRO A 209 1.09 20.10 10.15
C PRO A 209 2.36 19.47 10.72
N ARG A 210 2.24 18.53 11.67
CA ARG A 210 3.39 17.82 12.25
C ARG A 210 4.02 16.87 11.22
N LEU A 211 3.20 16.20 10.41
CA LEU A 211 3.71 15.32 9.35
C LEU A 211 4.41 16.13 8.25
N VAL A 212 3.84 17.27 7.85
CA VAL A 212 4.47 18.16 6.86
C VAL A 212 5.80 18.73 7.37
N GLU A 213 5.91 19.02 8.67
CA GLU A 213 7.18 19.41 9.29
C GLU A 213 8.21 18.28 9.21
N LEU A 214 7.84 17.04 9.58
CA LEU A 214 8.73 15.88 9.56
C LEU A 214 9.23 15.53 8.15
N VAL A 215 8.37 15.63 7.13
CA VAL A 215 8.75 15.35 5.73
C VAL A 215 9.89 16.25 5.25
N GLN A 216 10.00 17.46 5.78
CA GLN A 216 11.05 18.41 5.40
C GLN A 216 12.37 18.20 6.15
N GLN A 217 12.41 17.28 7.10
CA GLN A 217 13.61 16.99 7.89
C GLN A 217 14.44 15.87 7.26
N TYR A 218 15.74 15.90 7.52
CA TYR A 218 16.63 14.77 7.24
C TYR A 218 16.33 13.63 8.23
N PRO A 219 16.24 12.36 7.77
CA PRO A 219 16.53 11.86 6.41
C PRO A 219 15.31 11.79 5.47
N VAL A 220 14.10 12.07 5.94
CA VAL A 220 12.84 11.87 5.18
C VAL A 220 12.85 12.65 3.87
N GLN A 221 13.26 13.93 3.91
CA GLN A 221 13.28 14.78 2.73
C GLN A 221 14.18 14.22 1.62
N GLU A 222 15.37 13.71 1.99
CA GLU A 222 16.32 13.13 1.04
C GLU A 222 15.76 11.86 0.40
N GLN A 223 15.18 10.97 1.21
CA GLN A 223 14.54 9.75 0.73
C GLN A 223 13.37 10.04 -0.21
N TRP A 224 12.54 11.03 0.11
CA TRP A 224 11.41 11.44 -0.73
C TRP A 224 11.85 12.02 -2.07
N MET A 225 12.92 12.81 -2.09
CA MET A 225 13.52 13.32 -3.32
C MET A 225 14.08 12.18 -4.19
N GLU A 226 14.76 11.20 -3.58
CA GLU A 226 15.29 10.03 -4.28
C GLU A 226 14.16 9.19 -4.91
N ILE A 227 13.11 8.88 -4.12
CA ILE A 227 11.94 8.13 -4.60
C ILE A 227 11.26 8.86 -5.77
N ALA A 228 11.03 10.18 -5.65
CA ALA A 228 10.40 10.97 -6.70
C ALA A 228 11.23 10.99 -7.99
N CYS A 229 12.55 11.18 -7.87
CA CYS A 229 13.47 11.19 -9.02
C CYS A 229 13.48 9.84 -9.75
N ASN A 230 13.58 8.74 -9.00
CA ASN A 230 13.54 7.40 -9.56
C ASN A 230 12.19 7.12 -10.26
N GLY A 231 11.08 7.54 -9.65
CA GLY A 231 9.75 7.43 -10.24
C GLY A 231 9.62 8.14 -11.59
N GLN A 232 10.13 9.38 -11.69
CA GLN A 232 10.12 10.15 -12.93
C GLN A 232 10.94 9.48 -14.04
N LEU A 233 12.07 8.85 -13.68
CA LEU A 233 12.91 8.11 -14.63
C LEU A 233 12.20 6.83 -15.12
N ASP A 234 11.56 6.10 -14.22
CA ASP A 234 10.82 4.88 -14.56
C ASP A 234 9.64 5.17 -15.49
N GLU A 235 8.92 6.27 -15.27
CA GLU A 235 7.81 6.67 -16.15
C GLU A 235 8.28 7.12 -17.53
N LYS A 236 9.40 7.85 -17.61
CA LYS A 236 10.01 8.20 -18.90
C LYS A 236 10.44 6.96 -19.68
N ARG A 237 11.09 5.99 -19.02
CA ARG A 237 11.47 4.71 -19.64
C ARG A 237 10.24 3.95 -20.14
N ALA A 238 9.18 3.86 -19.34
CA ALA A 238 7.95 3.18 -19.74
C ALA A 238 7.29 3.86 -20.96
N GLN A 239 7.30 5.19 -21.03
CA GLN A 239 6.79 5.94 -22.19
C GLN A 239 7.63 5.69 -23.45
N GLU A 240 8.95 5.70 -23.32
CA GLU A 240 9.88 5.40 -24.42
C GLU A 240 9.72 3.95 -24.92
N GLU A 241 9.57 2.98 -24.02
CA GLU A 241 9.30 1.58 -24.35
C GLU A 241 7.96 1.43 -25.07
N ALA A 242 6.90 2.09 -24.60
CA ALA A 242 5.59 2.06 -25.24
C ALA A 242 5.61 2.69 -26.65
N LEU A 243 6.37 3.77 -26.85
CA LEU A 243 6.52 4.42 -28.15
C LEU A 243 7.32 3.54 -29.15
N ASN A 244 8.29 2.78 -28.64
CA ASN A 244 9.14 1.90 -29.43
C ASN A 244 8.61 0.46 -29.54
N ALA A 245 7.48 0.15 -28.89
CA ALA A 245 6.88 -1.17 -28.94
C ALA A 245 6.41 -1.48 -30.37
N PRO A 246 6.69 -2.69 -30.89
CA PRO A 246 6.13 -3.11 -32.16
C PRO A 246 4.60 -3.04 -32.09
N PRO A 247 3.92 -2.64 -33.18
CA PRO A 247 2.46 -2.58 -33.19
C PRO A 247 1.89 -3.97 -32.81
N PRO A 248 0.78 -4.02 -32.06
CA PRO A 248 0.16 -5.29 -31.72
C PRO A 248 -0.14 -6.05 -33.01
N THR A 249 0.42 -7.25 -33.13
CA THR A 249 0.12 -8.13 -34.26
C THR A 249 -1.37 -8.48 -34.21
N PRO A 250 -2.14 -8.31 -35.30
CA PRO A 250 -3.53 -8.72 -35.32
C PRO A 250 -3.59 -10.24 -35.11
N ASP A 251 -4.22 -10.64 -34.02
CA ASP A 251 -4.64 -11.99 -33.62
C ASP A 251 -3.86 -13.19 -34.19
N ASN A 252 -3.10 -13.85 -33.31
CA ASN A 252 -3.13 -15.30 -33.29
C ASN A 252 -3.98 -15.68 -32.06
N PRO A 253 -5.19 -16.23 -32.23
CA PRO A 253 -5.95 -16.69 -31.06
C PRO A 253 -5.07 -17.70 -30.29
N PRO A 254 -5.19 -17.77 -28.95
CA PRO A 254 -4.50 -18.82 -28.21
C PRO A 254 -4.96 -20.15 -28.81
N GLU A 255 -4.01 -20.94 -29.33
CA GLU A 255 -4.26 -22.33 -29.65
C GLU A 255 -4.75 -22.98 -28.35
N LEU A 256 -6.06 -23.22 -28.29
CA LEU A 256 -6.61 -24.15 -27.32
C LEU A 256 -5.99 -25.50 -27.69
N ASP A 257 -4.99 -25.89 -26.90
CA ASP A 257 -4.49 -27.25 -26.86
C ASP A 257 -5.64 -28.14 -26.38
N ASP A 258 -6.46 -28.59 -27.33
CA ASP A 258 -7.44 -29.65 -27.17
C ASP A 258 -6.65 -30.94 -26.91
N GLY A 259 -6.21 -31.11 -25.66
CA GLY A 259 -5.61 -32.33 -25.18
C GLY A 259 -6.47 -33.54 -25.57
N PRO A 260 -5.84 -34.72 -25.79
CA PRO A 260 -6.53 -35.84 -26.39
C PRO A 260 -7.76 -36.26 -25.57
N PRO A 261 -8.86 -36.66 -26.24
CA PRO A 261 -10.10 -37.01 -25.56
C PRO A 261 -9.85 -38.15 -24.57
N VAL A 262 -10.35 -37.95 -23.35
CA VAL A 262 -10.36 -38.97 -22.31
C VAL A 262 -11.38 -40.05 -22.73
N GLU A 263 -10.90 -41.25 -23.04
CA GLU A 263 -11.71 -42.47 -23.21
C GLU A 263 -12.34 -42.94 -21.89
#